data_AF-A0A3P1VUW7-F1
#
_entry.id   AF-A0A3P1VUW7-F1
#
_cell.length_a   1.000
_cell.length_b   1.000
_cell.length_c   1.000
_cell.angle_alpha   90.00
_cell.angle_beta   90.00
_cell.angle_gamma   90.00
#
_symmetry.space_group_name_H-M   'P 1'
#
loop_
_entity.id
_entity.type
_entity.pdbx_description
1 polymer ?
#
loop_
_entity_poly.entity_id
_entity_poly.type
_entity_poly.pdbx_seq_one_letter_code
_entity_poly.pdbx_strand_id
1 'polypeptide(L)'
;MKFIGVHVALVLILLIIVYQIVISFFELCILTTFLNIKTYKYIKLLKILEILFFLMIFFGEILFIALTFLYFLVLISDFKKKIISKEELIINTLFYFIDILLIILVILLILGNLPSI
;
A
#
# COMPACT_ATOMS: atom_id res chain seq x y z
N MET A 1 8.59 -23.40 25.26
CA MET A 1 7.47 -23.18 24.29
C MET A 1 7.21 -21.70 23.98
N LYS A 2 7.17 -20.77 24.95
CA LYS A 2 7.00 -19.32 24.68
C LYS A 2 8.14 -18.66 23.88
N PHE A 3 9.39 -19.10 24.05
CA PHE A 3 10.57 -18.49 23.42
C PHE A 3 10.64 -18.71 21.89
N ILE A 4 10.24 -19.90 21.41
CA ILE A 4 10.19 -20.25 19.98
C ILE A 4 9.10 -19.44 19.26
N GLY A 5 7.95 -19.22 19.91
CA GLY A 5 6.87 -18.41 19.33
C GLY A 5 7.27 -16.95 19.09
N VAL A 6 8.06 -16.36 20.00
CA VAL A 6 8.54 -14.97 19.86
C VAL A 6 9.52 -14.84 18.69
N HIS A 7 10.47 -15.77 18.56
CA HIS A 7 11.45 -15.71 17.46
C HIS A 7 10.81 -15.94 16.09
N VAL A 8 9.86 -16.86 15.98
CA VAL A 8 9.11 -17.09 14.73
C VAL A 8 8.27 -15.85 14.36
N ALA A 9 7.59 -15.24 15.32
CA ALA A 9 6.84 -14.01 15.08
C ALA A 9 7.76 -12.85 14.63
N LEU A 10 8.94 -12.72 15.22
CA LEU A 10 9.90 -11.67 14.88
C LEU A 10 10.46 -11.85 13.46
N VAL A 11 10.72 -13.10 13.05
CA VAL A 11 11.14 -13.43 11.67
C VAL A 11 10.01 -13.15 10.67
N LEU A 12 8.75 -13.46 11.02
CA LEU A 12 7.60 -13.17 10.16
C LEU A 12 7.41 -11.66 9.94
N ILE A 13 7.51 -10.88 11.03
CA ILE A 13 7.43 -9.41 10.97
C ILE A 13 8.55 -8.84 10.11
N LEU A 14 9.79 -9.34 10.29
CA LEU A 14 10.93 -8.92 9.47
C LEU A 14 10.69 -9.22 7.98
N LEU A 15 10.16 -10.40 7.66
CA LEU A 15 9.84 -10.79 6.29
C LEU A 15 8.79 -9.86 5.66
N ILE A 16 7.74 -9.50 6.39
CA ILE A 16 6.69 -8.58 5.94
C ILE A 16 7.29 -7.20 5.65
N ILE A 17 8.13 -6.67 6.55
CA ILE A 17 8.80 -5.37 6.36
C ILE A 17 9.70 -5.40 5.12
N VAL A 18 10.53 -6.43 4.97
CA VAL A 18 11.44 -6.56 3.81
C VAL A 18 10.66 -6.67 2.52
N TYR A 19 9.61 -7.50 2.48
CA TYR A 19 8.73 -7.65 1.34
C TYR A 19 8.14 -6.30 0.91
N GLN A 20 7.65 -5.52 1.87
CA GLN A 20 7.01 -4.24 1.59
C GLN A 20 7.99 -3.18 1.06
N ILE A 21 9.22 -3.15 1.60
CA ILE A 21 10.30 -2.30 1.08
C ILE A 21 10.62 -2.65 -0.38
N VAL A 22 10.72 -3.95 -0.68
CA VAL A 22 11.04 -4.44 -2.04
C VAL A 22 9.93 -4.05 -3.02
N ILE A 23 8.67 -4.27 -2.67
CA ILE A 23 7.53 -3.88 -3.52
C ILE A 23 7.51 -2.37 -3.76
N SER A 24 7.68 -1.57 -2.71
CA SER A 24 7.72 -0.12 -2.83
C SER A 24 8.84 0.38 -3.74
N PHE A 25 10.00 -0.28 -3.71
CA PHE A 25 11.11 0.03 -4.61
C PHE A 25 10.77 -0.29 -6.06
N PHE A 26 10.18 -1.47 -6.33
CA PHE A 26 9.73 -1.84 -7.67
C PHE A 26 8.67 -0.88 -8.21
N GLU A 27 7.71 -0.51 -7.38
CA GLU A 27 6.66 0.44 -7.74
C GLU A 27 7.23 1.79 -8.17
N LEU A 28 8.16 2.33 -7.37
CA LEU A 28 8.85 3.58 -7.67
C LEU A 28 9.61 3.47 -9.01
N CYS A 29 10.29 2.34 -9.25
CA CYS A 29 11.00 2.10 -10.51
C CYS A 29 10.03 2.06 -11.70
N ILE A 30 8.88 1.39 -11.58
CA ILE A 30 7.88 1.32 -12.66
C ILE A 30 7.30 2.72 -12.93
N LEU A 31 6.90 3.45 -11.89
CA LEU A 31 6.31 4.77 -12.02
C LEU A 31 7.27 5.80 -12.65
N THR A 32 8.52 5.79 -12.24
CA THR A 32 9.52 6.77 -12.68
C THR A 32 10.19 6.39 -14.00
N THR A 33 10.62 5.13 -14.14
CA THR A 33 11.46 4.69 -15.26
C THR A 33 10.61 4.23 -16.45
N PHE A 34 9.50 3.51 -16.20
CA PHE A 34 8.68 2.95 -17.27
C PHE A 34 7.51 3.86 -17.67
N LEU A 35 6.87 4.49 -16.68
CA LEU A 35 5.67 5.33 -16.91
C LEU A 35 5.99 6.83 -16.96
N ASN A 36 7.24 7.23 -16.72
CA ASN A 36 7.73 8.61 -16.81
C ASN A 36 6.87 9.62 -16.05
N ILE A 37 6.35 9.22 -14.88
CA ILE A 37 5.58 10.11 -14.02
C ILE A 37 6.51 11.15 -13.41
N LYS A 38 6.21 12.41 -13.68
CA LYS A 38 7.02 13.56 -13.21
C LYS A 38 6.66 13.99 -11.79
N THR A 39 5.47 13.60 -11.31
CA THR A 39 4.92 14.10 -10.05
C THR A 39 4.96 13.03 -8.94
N TYR A 40 5.86 13.23 -7.96
CA TYR A 40 5.98 12.33 -6.80
C TYR A 40 4.91 12.57 -5.71
N LYS A 41 4.09 13.61 -5.86
CA LYS A 41 3.08 14.01 -4.86
C LYS A 41 2.14 12.84 -4.52
N TYR A 42 1.57 12.21 -5.54
CA TYR A 42 0.58 11.15 -5.37
C TYR A 42 1.21 9.83 -4.99
N ILE A 43 2.40 9.52 -5.52
CA ILE A 43 3.21 8.37 -5.10
C ILE A 43 3.50 8.45 -3.59
N LYS A 44 3.92 9.63 -3.10
CA LYS A 44 4.16 9.84 -1.67
C LYS A 44 2.89 9.67 -0.84
N LEU A 45 1.76 10.17 -1.32
CA LEU A 45 0.48 10.05 -0.61
C LEU A 45 -0.01 8.60 -0.58
N LEU A 46 0.18 7.88 -1.69
CA LEU A 46 -0.11 6.46 -1.82
C LEU A 46 0.71 5.61 -0.84
N LYS A 47 2.02 5.86 -0.73
CA LYS A 47 2.89 5.18 0.24
C LYS A 47 2.50 5.41 1.70
N ILE A 48 2.05 6.63 2.03
CA ILE A 48 1.53 6.93 3.37
C ILE A 48 0.25 6.12 3.63
N LEU A 49 -0.60 5.99 2.62
CA LEU A 49 -1.86 5.25 2.69
C LEU A 49 -1.62 3.74 2.88
N GLU A 50 -0.61 3.19 2.21
CA GLU A 50 -0.17 1.79 2.35
C GLU A 50 0.30 1.47 3.77
N ILE A 51 1.12 2.34 4.37
CA ILE A 51 1.55 2.21 5.76
C ILE A 51 0.35 2.29 6.70
N LEU A 52 -0.57 3.24 6.47
CA LEU A 52 -1.78 3.40 7.28
C LEU A 52 -2.72 2.19 7.17
N PHE A 53 -2.74 1.51 6.02
CA PHE A 53 -3.47 0.25 5.86
C PHE A 53 -2.96 -0.83 6.81
N PHE A 54 -1.63 -1.00 6.93
CA PHE A 54 -1.06 -1.94 7.90
C PHE A 54 -1.38 -1.55 9.34
N LEU A 55 -1.41 -0.25 9.64
CA LEU A 55 -1.80 0.27 10.95
C LEU A 55 -3.31 0.17 11.22
N MET A 56 -4.15 -0.14 10.21
CA MET A 56 -5.60 -0.29 10.38
C MET A 56 -5.95 -1.37 11.42
N ILE A 57 -5.10 -2.40 11.55
CA ILE A 57 -5.23 -3.45 12.57
C ILE A 57 -5.29 -2.85 13.99
N PHE A 58 -4.67 -1.69 14.22
CA PHE A 58 -4.62 -1.02 15.52
C PHE A 58 -5.59 0.15 15.65
N PHE A 59 -5.85 0.90 14.58
CA PHE A 59 -6.60 2.17 14.62
C PHE A 59 -8.06 2.07 14.12
N GLY A 60 -8.46 0.94 13.55
CA GLY A 60 -9.83 0.70 13.07
C GLY A 60 -10.07 1.15 11.63
N GLU A 61 -11.08 0.53 11.01
CA GLU A 61 -11.33 0.57 9.55
C GLU A 61 -11.83 1.94 9.06
N ILE A 62 -12.54 2.68 9.92
CA ILE A 62 -13.18 3.96 9.58
C ILE A 62 -12.15 5.02 9.19
N LEU A 63 -11.02 5.08 9.90
CA LEU A 63 -9.97 6.07 9.66
C LEU A 63 -9.30 5.83 8.30
N PHE A 64 -9.09 4.56 7.95
CA PHE A 64 -8.58 4.16 6.64
C PHE A 64 -9.53 4.54 5.50
N ILE A 65 -10.83 4.26 5.64
CA ILE A 65 -11.84 4.62 4.64
C ILE A 65 -11.87 6.14 4.42
N ALA A 66 -11.80 6.92 5.50
CA ALA A 66 -11.79 8.39 5.41
C ALA A 66 -10.54 8.92 4.68
N LEU A 67 -9.36 8.36 4.95
CA LEU A 67 -8.12 8.76 4.30
C LEU A 67 -8.07 8.37 2.82
N THR A 68 -8.57 7.17 2.50
CA THR A 68 -8.77 6.72 1.13
C THR A 68 -9.67 7.68 0.36
N PHE A 69 -10.79 8.08 0.98
CA PHE A 69 -11.70 9.04 0.35
C PHE A 69 -11.02 10.39 0.12
N LEU A 70 -10.22 10.86 1.09
CA LEU A 70 -9.45 12.10 0.97
C LEU A 70 -8.41 12.02 -0.16
N TYR A 71 -7.70 10.90 -0.30
CA TYR A 71 -6.77 10.67 -1.41
C TYR A 71 -7.46 10.84 -2.77
N PHE A 72 -8.59 10.16 -2.98
CA PHE A 72 -9.33 10.27 -4.24
C PHE A 72 -9.93 11.66 -4.46
N LEU A 73 -10.37 12.34 -3.40
CA LEU A 73 -10.86 13.71 -3.50
C LEU A 73 -9.75 14.65 -3.99
N VAL A 74 -8.54 14.55 -3.44
CA VAL A 74 -7.37 15.32 -3.90
C VAL A 74 -7.04 14.99 -5.35
N LEU A 75 -7.00 13.70 -5.71
CA LEU A 75 -6.67 13.23 -7.05
C LEU A 75 -7.69 13.74 -8.10
N ILE A 76 -8.99 13.63 -7.82
CA ILE A 76 -10.05 14.11 -8.71
C ILE A 76 -10.07 15.64 -8.78
N SER A 77 -9.80 16.33 -7.66
CA SER A 77 -9.73 17.79 -7.62
C SER A 77 -8.60 18.32 -8.50
N ASP A 78 -7.41 17.71 -8.40
CA ASP A 78 -6.26 18.10 -9.21
C ASP A 78 -6.45 17.74 -10.69
N PHE A 79 -7.15 16.64 -10.99
CA PHE A 79 -7.57 16.32 -12.36
C PHE A 79 -8.54 17.37 -12.93
N LYS A 80 -9.56 17.77 -12.16
CA LYS A 80 -10.50 18.84 -12.56
C LYS A 80 -9.79 20.16 -12.83
N LYS A 81 -8.75 20.47 -12.06
CA LYS A 81 -7.90 21.65 -12.24
C LYS A 81 -6.89 21.51 -13.39
N LYS A 82 -6.88 20.38 -14.11
CA LYS A 82 -5.91 20.05 -15.16
C LYS A 82 -4.45 20.08 -14.69
N ILE A 83 -4.21 19.86 -13.39
CA ILE A 83 -2.87 19.76 -12.81
C ILE A 83 -2.24 18.42 -13.20
N ILE A 84 -3.06 17.36 -13.27
CA ILE A 84 -2.65 16.02 -13.69
C ILE A 84 -3.34 15.60 -14.98
N SER A 85 -2.66 14.76 -15.76
CA SER A 85 -3.22 14.20 -17.00
C SER A 85 -4.20 13.06 -16.72
N LYS A 86 -4.96 12.66 -17.75
CA LYS A 86 -5.83 11.47 -17.66
C LYS A 86 -5.00 10.20 -17.42
N GLU A 87 -3.80 10.11 -18.00
CA GLU A 87 -2.90 8.98 -17.81
C GLU A 87 -2.40 8.93 -16.37
N GLU A 88 -1.98 10.06 -15.81
CA GLU A 88 -1.55 10.14 -14.40
C GLU A 88 -2.70 9.79 -13.45
N LEU A 89 -3.94 10.22 -13.74
CA LEU A 89 -5.11 9.82 -12.97
C LEU A 89 -5.31 8.29 -12.99
N ILE A 90 -5.25 7.69 -14.18
CA ILE A 90 -5.43 6.23 -14.35
C ILE A 90 -4.33 5.48 -13.63
N ILE A 91 -3.07 5.87 -13.80
CA ILE A 91 -1.93 5.20 -13.19
C ILE A 91 -2.02 5.28 -11.67
N ASN A 92 -2.20 6.47 -11.09
CA ASN A 92 -2.31 6.63 -9.63
C ASN A 92 -3.51 5.87 -9.03
N THR A 93 -4.60 5.73 -9.79
CA THR A 93 -5.75 4.93 -9.38
C THR A 93 -5.44 3.43 -9.44
N LEU A 94 -4.77 2.98 -10.50
CA LEU A 94 -4.44 1.57 -10.72
C LEU A 94 -3.42 1.08 -9.69
N PHE A 95 -2.38 1.86 -9.39
CA PHE A 95 -1.41 1.53 -8.34
C PHE A 95 -2.07 1.43 -6.96
N TYR A 96 -3.00 2.32 -6.63
CA TYR A 96 -3.79 2.20 -5.40
C TYR A 96 -4.54 0.87 -5.29
N PHE A 97 -5.16 0.39 -6.38
CA PHE A 97 -5.82 -0.92 -6.37
C PHE A 97 -4.83 -2.09 -6.28
N ILE A 98 -3.66 -1.97 -6.93
CA ILE A 98 -2.59 -2.98 -6.83
C ILE A 98 -2.11 -3.11 -5.38
N ASP A 99 -1.87 -2.00 -4.69
CA ASP A 99 -1.42 -2.00 -3.29
C ASP A 99 -2.41 -2.72 -2.38
N ILE A 100 -3.70 -2.42 -2.51
CA ILE A 100 -4.75 -3.11 -1.75
C ILE A 100 -4.78 -4.60 -2.07
N LEU A 101 -4.69 -4.96 -3.36
CA LEU A 101 -4.72 -6.35 -3.80
C LEU A 101 -3.53 -7.13 -3.23
N LEU A 102 -2.34 -6.54 -3.26
CA LEU A 102 -1.13 -7.12 -2.66
C LEU A 102 -1.29 -7.33 -1.16
N ILE A 103 -1.83 -6.34 -0.44
CA ILE A 103 -2.03 -6.48 1.00
C ILE A 103 -3.04 -7.58 1.32
N ILE A 104 -4.18 -7.63 0.62
CA ILE A 104 -5.17 -8.70 0.79
C ILE A 104 -4.54 -10.07 0.51
N LEU A 105 -3.73 -10.18 -0.55
CA LEU A 105 -3.01 -11.40 -0.88
C LEU A 105 -2.06 -11.83 0.25
N VAL A 106 -1.29 -10.89 0.81
CA VAL A 106 -0.39 -11.17 1.94
C VAL A 106 -1.18 -11.64 3.17
N ILE A 107 -2.30 -10.98 3.50
CA ILE A 107 -3.16 -11.40 4.60
C ILE A 107 -3.69 -12.82 4.37
N LEU A 108 -4.20 -13.13 3.17
CA LEU A 108 -4.68 -14.46 2.82
C LEU A 108 -3.59 -15.52 2.91
N LEU A 109 -2.37 -15.22 2.47
CA LEU A 109 -1.22 -16.13 2.56
C LEU A 109 -0.82 -16.42 4.00
N ILE A 110 -0.83 -15.39 4.87
CA ILE A 110 -0.53 -15.56 6.30
C ILE A 110 -1.64 -16.36 6.98
N LEU A 111 -2.90 -16.03 6.72
CA LEU A 111 -4.06 -16.68 7.35
C LEU A 111 -4.27 -18.12 6.87
N GLY A 112 -4.04 -18.38 5.58
CA GLY A 112 -4.20 -19.71 4.98
C GLY A 112 -3.10 -20.72 5.34
N ASN A 113 -1.92 -20.24 5.74
CA ASN A 113 -0.81 -21.10 6.17
C ASN A 113 -0.68 -21.22 7.71
N LEU A 114 -1.59 -20.63 8.48
CA LEU A 114 -1.68 -20.88 9.92
C LEU A 114 -2.15 -22.33 10.15
N PRO A 115 -1.45 -23.14 10.97
CA PRO A 115 -1.91 -24.48 11.30
C PRO A 115 -3.32 -24.39 11.89
N SER A 116 -4.26 -25.17 11.35
CA SER A 116 -5.59 -25.32 11.94
C SER A 116 -5.42 -25.85 13.37
N ILE A 117 -5.80 -25.04 14.35
CA ILE A 117 -5.87 -25.44 15.76
C ILE A 117 -7.01 -26.43 15.94
#